data_AF-V9YZN7-F1
#
_entry.id   AF-V9YZN7-F1
#
_cell.length_a   1.000
_cell.length_b   1.000
_cell.length_c   1.000
_cell.angle_alpha   90.00
_cell.angle_beta   90.00
_cell.angle_gamma   90.00
#
_symmetry.space_group_name_H-M   'P 1'
#
loop_
_entity.id
_entity.type
_entity.pdbx_description
1 polymer ?
#
loop_
_entity_poly.entity_id
_entity_poly.type
_entity_poly.pdbx_seq_one_letter_code
_entity_poly.pdbx_strand_id
1 'polypeptide(L)'
;MTTVTAQPADAAYLALRLPAGTRVTYHGTEAAYRGRWTVQPCACRLCAAATLFGRPARRYELYTLDGKPGPLVHVRHTSVTPIAGDAELNEVACAIPAKYAAVHLRKELRRIFPGVKFSVRTGTGKHRGEITVTWTGGPRRTSVSAVAAPLLARFGPGDRRIARVDVTVGGRRYCGVPMVSAIKLNRD
;
A
#
# COMPACT_ATOMS: atom_id res chain seq x y z
N MET A 1 -34.66 -16.48 -0.58
CA MET A 1 -34.39 -15.22 0.14
C MET A 1 -32.96 -14.82 -0.17
N THR A 2 -32.77 -13.90 -1.11
CA THR A 2 -31.45 -13.48 -1.59
C THR A 2 -31.11 -12.17 -0.91
N THR A 3 -30.27 -12.23 0.13
CA THR A 3 -29.73 -11.05 0.78
C THR A 3 -28.72 -10.41 -0.15
N VAL A 4 -29.14 -9.33 -0.83
CA VAL A 4 -28.22 -8.41 -1.48
C VAL A 4 -27.56 -7.58 -0.37
N THR A 5 -26.35 -7.97 0.02
CA THR A 5 -25.49 -7.13 0.85
C THR A 5 -25.12 -5.90 0.04
N ALA A 6 -25.74 -4.77 0.34
CA ALA A 6 -25.37 -3.48 -0.24
C ALA A 6 -23.88 -3.24 0.00
N GLN A 7 -23.14 -2.94 -1.07
CA GLN A 7 -21.73 -2.57 -0.99
C GLN A 7 -21.57 -1.30 -0.11
N PRO A 8 -20.59 -1.25 0.80
CA PRO A 8 -20.30 -0.05 1.60
C PRO A 8 -19.75 1.13 0.77
N ALA A 9 -19.59 0.97 -0.54
CA ALA A 9 -18.94 1.94 -1.42
C ALA A 9 -19.84 3.14 -1.78
N ASP A 10 -21.17 2.99 -1.82
CA ASP A 10 -22.04 4.05 -2.39
C ASP A 10 -22.31 5.21 -1.43
N ALA A 11 -22.08 5.05 -0.12
CA ALA A 11 -22.21 6.13 0.87
C ALA A 11 -20.89 6.90 1.13
N ALA A 12 -19.74 6.29 0.84
CA ALA A 12 -18.43 6.84 1.21
C ALA A 12 -18.03 8.06 0.36
N TYR A 13 -18.51 8.16 -0.88
CA TYR A 13 -18.10 9.24 -1.78
C TYR A 13 -18.91 10.54 -1.60
N LEU A 14 -20.09 10.47 -0.96
CA LEU A 14 -20.93 11.64 -0.65
C LEU A 14 -20.66 12.23 0.75
N ALA A 15 -19.88 11.56 1.59
CA ALA A 15 -19.52 12.03 2.92
C ALA A 15 -17.99 12.17 3.04
N LEU A 16 -17.47 13.40 2.91
CA LEU A 16 -16.12 13.83 3.31
C LEU A 16 -15.84 13.67 4.83
N ARG A 17 -16.47 12.69 5.50
CA ARG A 17 -16.40 12.41 6.93
C ARG A 17 -15.55 11.18 7.17
N LEU A 18 -14.31 11.38 7.59
CA LEU A 18 -13.49 10.31 8.15
C LEU A 18 -14.25 9.66 9.34
N PRO A 19 -14.36 8.33 9.38
CA PRO A 19 -14.92 7.63 10.53
C PRO A 19 -14.26 8.05 11.85
N ALA A 20 -15.02 7.94 12.94
CA ALA A 20 -14.44 8.14 14.27
C ALA A 20 -13.33 7.11 14.52
N GLY A 21 -12.19 7.56 15.05
CA GLY A 21 -11.01 6.73 15.27
C GLY A 21 -10.07 6.60 14.07
N THR A 22 -10.41 7.18 12.90
CA THR A 22 -9.48 7.19 11.76
C THR A 22 -8.18 7.88 12.14
N ARG A 23 -7.05 7.23 11.84
CA ARG A 23 -5.72 7.79 12.06
C ARG A 23 -5.41 8.82 10.98
N VAL A 24 -4.91 9.98 11.40
CA VAL A 24 -4.57 11.09 10.50
C VAL A 24 -3.24 11.71 10.85
N THR A 25 -2.67 12.42 9.88
CA THR A 25 -1.63 13.42 10.13
C THR A 25 -2.25 14.80 10.12
N TYR A 26 -2.19 15.51 11.25
CA TYR A 26 -2.58 16.91 11.33
C TYR A 26 -1.42 17.81 10.89
N HIS A 27 -1.72 18.73 9.98
CA HIS A 27 -0.77 19.67 9.39
C HIS A 27 -1.33 21.11 9.35
N GLY A 28 -2.26 21.43 10.27
CA GLY A 28 -2.89 22.76 10.31
C GLY A 28 -1.99 23.88 10.85
N THR A 29 -2.63 24.99 11.16
CA THR A 29 -1.98 26.26 11.56
C THR A 29 -1.26 26.15 12.90
N GLU A 30 -1.79 25.38 13.85
CA GLU A 30 -1.20 25.22 15.18
C GLU A 30 -0.02 24.25 15.14
N ALA A 31 1.18 24.80 14.92
CA ALA A 31 2.40 24.02 14.72
C ALA A 31 2.72 23.07 15.89
N ALA A 32 2.43 23.49 17.13
CA ALA A 32 2.67 22.72 18.34
C ALA A 32 1.94 21.36 18.37
N TYR A 33 0.85 21.22 17.62
CA TYR A 33 0.03 20.01 17.61
C TYR A 33 0.15 19.21 16.30
N ARG A 34 1.03 19.60 15.39
CA ARG A 34 1.29 18.84 14.15
C ARG A 34 1.79 17.44 14.49
N GLY A 35 1.30 16.44 13.77
CA GLY A 35 1.68 15.05 14.01
C GLY A 35 0.52 14.07 13.88
N ARG A 36 0.65 12.93 14.55
CA ARG A 36 -0.30 11.81 14.44
C ARG A 36 -1.40 11.91 15.47
N TRP A 37 -2.63 11.78 15.00
CA TRP A 37 -3.84 11.85 15.81
C TRP A 37 -4.85 10.79 15.32
N THR A 38 -5.87 10.55 16.13
CA THR A 38 -7.14 10.01 15.65
C THR A 38 -8.14 11.16 15.51
N VAL A 39 -9.14 11.01 14.64
CA VAL A 39 -10.20 12.01 14.48
C VAL A 39 -11.54 11.50 14.95
N GLN A 40 -12.34 12.41 15.48
CA GLN A 40 -13.78 12.23 15.54
C GLN A 40 -14.45 13.39 14.81
N PRO A 41 -15.63 13.18 14.21
CA PRO A 41 -16.40 14.30 13.67
C PRO A 41 -16.69 15.34 14.75
N CYS A 42 -16.56 16.62 14.39
CA CYS A 42 -16.82 17.68 15.36
C CYS A 42 -18.29 17.65 15.84
N ALA A 43 -18.47 17.61 17.16
CA ALA A 43 -19.76 17.51 17.83
C ALA A 43 -20.38 18.88 18.15
N CYS A 44 -19.74 19.99 17.75
CA CYS A 44 -20.30 21.31 18.02
C CYS A 44 -21.65 21.50 17.32
N ARG A 45 -22.54 22.30 17.94
CA ARG A 45 -23.91 22.53 17.47
C ARG A 45 -24.00 22.88 15.99
N LEU A 46 -23.06 23.71 15.48
CA LEU A 46 -23.04 24.12 14.07
C LEU A 46 -22.67 22.97 13.12
N CYS A 47 -21.70 22.14 13.48
CA CYS A 47 -21.30 21.00 12.64
C CYS A 47 -22.37 19.90 12.67
N ALA A 48 -22.93 19.61 13.85
CA ALA A 48 -24.02 18.67 14.00
C ALA A 48 -25.25 19.09 13.18
N ALA A 49 -25.67 20.36 13.28
CA ALA A 49 -26.77 20.89 12.48
C ALA A 49 -26.48 20.80 10.98
N ALA A 50 -25.27 21.17 10.53
CA ALA A 50 -24.91 21.06 9.12
C ALA A 50 -25.06 19.63 8.57
N THR A 51 -24.63 18.61 9.35
CA THR A 51 -24.81 17.21 8.98
C THR A 51 -26.28 16.79 8.95
N LEU A 52 -27.10 17.23 9.90
CA LEU A 52 -28.55 16.98 9.89
C LEU A 52 -29.24 17.59 8.66
N PHE A 53 -28.74 18.71 8.14
CA PHE A 53 -29.20 19.32 6.89
C PHE A 53 -28.53 18.73 5.63
N GLY A 54 -27.93 17.54 5.73
CA GLY A 54 -27.33 16.83 4.58
C GLY A 54 -26.02 17.44 4.07
N ARG A 55 -25.40 18.38 4.79
CA ARG A 55 -24.08 18.93 4.41
C ARG A 55 -22.97 17.99 4.89
N PRO A 56 -21.93 17.74 4.08
CA PRO A 56 -20.83 16.88 4.47
C PRO A 56 -20.11 17.44 5.70
N ALA A 57 -19.63 16.56 6.58
CA ALA A 57 -18.82 16.96 7.71
C ALA A 57 -17.48 17.52 7.22
N ARG A 58 -17.23 18.80 7.47
CA ARG A 58 -16.01 19.49 7.04
C ARG A 58 -14.99 19.65 8.16
N ARG A 59 -15.31 19.18 9.37
CA ARG A 59 -14.53 19.48 10.58
C ARG A 59 -14.48 18.31 11.57
N TYR A 60 -13.37 18.25 12.29
CA TYR A 60 -13.00 17.16 13.20
C TYR A 60 -12.52 17.69 14.54
N GLU A 61 -12.57 16.81 15.53
CA GLU A 61 -11.88 16.92 16.80
C GLU A 61 -10.70 15.95 16.78
N LEU A 62 -9.54 16.39 17.25
CA LEU A 62 -8.36 15.53 17.35
C LEU A 62 -8.35 14.81 18.69
N TYR A 63 -8.01 13.54 18.65
CA TYR A 63 -7.85 12.68 19.82
C TYR A 63 -6.45 12.05 19.78
N THR A 64 -5.85 11.86 20.95
CA THR A 64 -4.59 11.12 21.07
C THR A 64 -4.76 9.71 20.53
N LEU A 65 -3.66 9.02 20.27
CA LEU A 65 -3.71 7.63 19.79
C LEU A 65 -4.32 6.67 20.82
N ASP A 66 -4.30 7.06 22.10
CA ASP A 66 -4.94 6.33 23.22
C ASP A 66 -6.42 6.70 23.41
N GLY A 67 -6.99 7.53 22.52
CA GLY A 67 -8.40 7.92 22.55
C GLY A 67 -8.74 9.04 23.54
N LYS A 68 -7.76 9.75 24.11
CA LYS A 68 -8.02 10.93 24.95
C LYS A 68 -8.29 12.16 24.08
N PRO A 69 -9.20 13.06 24.47
CA PRO A 69 -9.46 14.28 23.71
C PRO A 69 -8.20 15.14 23.63
N GLY A 70 -7.90 15.62 22.42
CA GLY A 70 -6.84 16.58 22.16
C GLY A 70 -7.32 18.02 22.36
N PRO A 71 -6.39 18.99 22.40
CA PRO A 71 -6.71 20.40 22.61
C PRO A 71 -7.39 21.06 21.40
N LEU A 72 -7.22 20.47 20.20
CA LEU A 72 -7.78 21.01 18.97
C LEU A 72 -9.15 20.42 18.68
N VAL A 73 -10.16 21.20 19.04
CA VAL A 73 -11.54 21.00 18.62
C VAL A 73 -11.83 21.80 17.35
N HIS A 74 -12.67 21.29 16.46
CA HIS A 74 -13.14 22.02 15.28
C HIS A 74 -12.09 22.27 14.14
N VAL A 75 -11.19 21.31 13.93
CA VAL A 75 -10.18 21.31 12.86
C VAL A 75 -10.79 21.09 11.48
N ARG A 76 -10.36 21.85 10.47
CA ARG A 76 -10.84 21.67 9.08
C ARG A 76 -10.39 20.33 8.49
N HIS A 77 -11.23 19.72 7.66
CA HIS A 77 -10.87 18.50 6.94
C HIS A 77 -9.64 18.67 6.04
N THR A 78 -9.41 19.88 5.51
CA THR A 78 -8.22 20.22 4.72
C THR A 78 -6.94 20.31 5.54
N SER A 79 -7.01 20.24 6.87
CA SER A 79 -5.85 20.29 7.77
C SER A 79 -5.45 18.91 8.29
N VAL A 80 -6.12 17.86 7.82
CA VAL A 80 -5.84 16.47 8.19
C VAL A 80 -5.70 15.63 6.92
N THR A 81 -4.75 14.70 6.95
CA THR A 81 -4.59 13.70 5.89
C THR A 81 -4.74 12.32 6.50
N PRO A 82 -5.67 11.47 6.01
CA PRO A 82 -5.82 10.11 6.53
C PRO A 82 -4.52 9.32 6.31
N ILE A 83 -4.16 8.54 7.33
CA ILE A 83 -3.06 7.58 7.24
C ILE A 83 -3.68 6.26 6.81
N ALA A 84 -3.52 5.92 5.53
CA ALA A 84 -4.00 4.65 5.00
C ALA A 84 -3.31 3.48 5.71
N GLY A 85 -4.10 2.50 6.13
CA GLY A 85 -3.58 1.27 6.72
C GLY A 85 -2.94 0.37 5.66
N ASP A 86 -2.07 -0.56 6.09
CA ASP A 86 -1.45 -1.52 5.17
C ASP A 86 -2.51 -2.36 4.42
N ALA A 87 -3.63 -2.71 5.07
CA ALA A 87 -4.74 -3.44 4.44
C ALA A 87 -5.43 -2.64 3.33
N GLU A 88 -5.76 -1.36 3.59
CA GLU A 88 -6.36 -0.46 2.60
C GLU A 88 -5.40 -0.20 1.43
N LEU A 89 -4.11 0.01 1.74
CA LEU A 89 -3.07 0.14 0.72
C LEU A 89 -2.95 -1.13 -0.11
N ASN A 90 -3.08 -2.31 0.49
CA ASN A 90 -3.04 -3.60 -0.22
C ASN A 90 -4.29 -3.86 -1.06
N GLU A 91 -5.45 -3.34 -0.66
CA GLU A 91 -6.70 -3.44 -1.45
C GLU A 91 -6.64 -2.54 -2.69
N VAL A 92 -6.05 -1.35 -2.56
CA VAL A 92 -5.92 -0.38 -3.66
C VAL A 92 -4.68 -0.64 -4.54
N ALA A 93 -3.60 -1.21 -3.97
CA ALA A 93 -2.36 -1.50 -4.69
C ALA A 93 -2.51 -2.72 -5.61
N CYS A 94 -3.02 -2.49 -6.82
CA CYS A 94 -3.11 -3.53 -7.84
C CYS A 94 -1.73 -3.93 -8.43
N ALA A 95 -0.68 -3.12 -8.20
CA ALA A 95 0.62 -3.25 -8.86
C ALA A 95 1.82 -3.13 -7.90
N ILE A 96 2.73 -4.11 -7.94
CA ILE A 96 4.04 -4.09 -7.28
C ILE A 96 5.09 -3.68 -8.33
N PRO A 97 5.79 -2.55 -8.15
CA PRO A 97 6.86 -2.13 -9.04
C PRO A 97 8.00 -3.16 -9.12
N ALA A 98 8.65 -3.27 -10.30
CA ALA A 98 9.78 -4.19 -10.51
C ALA A 98 10.91 -4.01 -9.47
N LYS A 99 11.13 -2.79 -8.95
CA LYS A 99 12.09 -2.54 -7.86
C LYS A 99 11.77 -3.30 -6.57
N TYR A 100 10.50 -3.42 -6.21
CA TYR A 100 10.07 -4.15 -5.02
C TYR A 100 10.07 -5.65 -5.29
N ALA A 101 9.63 -6.07 -6.49
CA ALA A 101 9.76 -7.45 -6.94
C ALA A 101 11.23 -7.93 -6.95
N ALA A 102 12.18 -7.09 -7.34
CA ALA A 102 13.61 -7.41 -7.30
C ALA A 102 14.15 -7.59 -5.86
N VAL A 103 13.68 -6.77 -4.91
CA VAL A 103 14.02 -6.92 -3.48
C VAL A 103 13.47 -8.24 -2.95
N HIS A 104 12.22 -8.56 -3.28
CA HIS A 104 11.60 -9.84 -2.94
C HIS A 104 12.37 -11.02 -3.52
N LEU A 105 12.63 -11.00 -4.83
CA LEU A 105 13.36 -12.06 -5.54
C LEU A 105 14.74 -12.31 -4.92
N ARG A 106 15.47 -11.24 -4.56
CA ARG A 106 16.76 -11.37 -3.90
C ARG A 106 16.66 -12.07 -2.55
N LYS A 107 15.62 -11.78 -1.75
CA LYS A 107 15.38 -12.44 -0.47
C LYS A 107 15.05 -13.92 -0.67
N GLU A 108 14.17 -14.22 -1.60
CA GLU A 108 13.76 -15.58 -1.95
C GLU A 108 14.93 -16.43 -2.42
N LEU A 109 15.75 -15.93 -3.35
CA LEU A 109 16.90 -16.65 -3.85
C LEU A 109 17.93 -16.94 -2.75
N ARG A 110 18.19 -15.99 -1.84
CA ARG A 110 19.08 -16.21 -0.69
C ARG A 110 18.53 -17.22 0.30
N ARG A 111 17.20 -17.25 0.48
CA ARG A 111 16.52 -18.21 1.37
C ARG A 111 16.59 -19.62 0.81
N ILE A 112 16.32 -19.78 -0.49
CA ILE A 112 16.24 -21.09 -1.16
C ILE A 112 17.62 -21.65 -1.47
N PHE A 113 18.59 -20.79 -1.82
CA PHE A 113 19.96 -21.18 -2.16
C PHE A 113 20.95 -20.51 -1.21
N PRO A 114 21.03 -20.97 0.06
CA PRO A 114 21.96 -20.41 1.04
C PRO A 114 23.41 -20.56 0.55
N GLY A 115 24.25 -19.56 0.85
CA GLY A 115 25.66 -19.54 0.46
C GLY A 115 25.95 -19.02 -0.96
N VAL A 116 24.94 -18.86 -1.82
CA VAL A 116 25.13 -18.32 -3.18
C VAL A 116 24.94 -16.81 -3.22
N LYS A 117 25.88 -16.09 -3.84
CA LYS A 117 25.79 -14.63 -4.01
C LYS A 117 25.01 -14.30 -5.28
N PHE A 118 23.77 -13.85 -5.11
CA PHE A 118 22.94 -13.31 -6.19
C PHE A 118 23.04 -11.78 -6.29
N SER A 119 23.32 -11.29 -7.49
CA SER A 119 23.12 -9.90 -7.89
C SER A 119 21.76 -9.81 -8.60
N VAL A 120 20.81 -9.08 -8.01
CA VAL A 120 19.49 -8.84 -8.60
C VAL A 120 19.36 -7.34 -8.87
N ARG A 121 19.19 -6.93 -10.11
CA ARG A 121 19.15 -5.51 -10.52
C ARG A 121 17.90 -5.25 -11.35
N THR A 122 17.31 -4.07 -11.21
CA THR A 122 16.29 -3.58 -12.12
C THR A 122 16.92 -2.77 -13.24
N GLY A 123 16.34 -2.83 -14.43
CA GLY A 123 16.71 -1.92 -15.52
C GLY A 123 16.34 -0.47 -15.22
N THR A 124 16.83 0.45 -16.06
CA THR A 124 16.56 1.89 -16.00
C THR A 124 15.84 2.35 -17.26
N GLY A 125 15.24 3.55 -17.22
CA GLY A 125 14.54 4.14 -18.38
C GLY A 125 13.45 3.23 -18.94
N LYS A 126 13.57 2.88 -20.24
CA LYS A 126 12.64 1.98 -20.95
C LYS A 126 12.61 0.56 -20.39
N HIS A 127 13.67 0.13 -19.69
CA HIS A 127 13.82 -1.21 -19.11
C HIS A 127 13.46 -1.25 -17.62
N ARG A 128 12.80 -0.22 -17.06
CA ARG A 128 12.43 -0.17 -15.64
C ARG A 128 11.54 -1.32 -15.15
N GLY A 129 10.88 -2.02 -16.08
CA GLY A 129 10.07 -3.21 -15.82
C GLY A 129 10.86 -4.52 -15.85
N GLU A 130 12.15 -4.49 -16.20
CA GLU A 130 12.99 -5.69 -16.33
C GLU A 130 13.83 -5.92 -15.08
N ILE A 131 14.06 -7.20 -14.76
CA ILE A 131 14.98 -7.63 -13.71
C ILE A 131 16.10 -8.46 -14.34
N THR A 132 17.34 -8.22 -13.94
CA THR A 132 18.48 -9.07 -14.27
C THR A 132 18.97 -9.75 -12.99
N VAL A 133 19.09 -11.07 -13.02
CA VAL A 133 19.66 -11.89 -11.95
C VAL A 133 20.98 -12.48 -12.47
N THR A 134 22.06 -12.19 -11.76
CA THR A 134 23.39 -12.75 -12.02
C THR A 134 23.90 -13.50 -10.79
N TRP A 135 24.51 -14.67 -10.99
CA TRP A 135 25.15 -15.43 -9.93
C TRP A 135 26.26 -16.32 -10.50
N THR A 136 27.20 -16.70 -9.65
CA THR A 136 28.32 -17.57 -10.01
C THR A 136 28.21 -18.89 -9.24
N GLY A 137 28.46 -20.01 -9.91
CA GLY A 137 28.35 -21.34 -9.30
C GLY A 137 26.93 -21.68 -8.83
N GLY A 138 26.79 -22.61 -7.87
CA GLY A 138 25.52 -22.91 -7.21
C GLY A 138 24.42 -23.45 -8.15
N PRO A 139 23.15 -23.05 -7.97
CA PRO A 139 22.00 -23.67 -8.62
C PRO A 139 22.02 -23.52 -10.14
N ARG A 140 21.39 -24.48 -10.81
CA ARG A 140 21.15 -24.42 -12.26
C ARG A 140 20.17 -23.30 -12.56
N ARG A 141 20.28 -22.76 -13.79
CA ARG A 141 19.39 -21.72 -14.31
C ARG A 141 17.90 -22.10 -14.21
N THR A 142 17.57 -23.38 -14.36
CA THR A 142 16.21 -23.90 -14.22
C THR A 142 15.64 -23.71 -12.80
N SER A 143 16.43 -23.99 -11.76
CA SER A 143 16.01 -23.81 -10.37
C SER A 143 15.78 -22.33 -10.04
N VAL A 144 16.67 -21.45 -10.52
CA VAL A 144 16.52 -19.99 -10.34
C VAL A 144 15.30 -19.47 -11.11
N SER A 145 15.05 -19.99 -12.31
CA SER A 145 13.87 -19.67 -13.12
C SER A 145 12.57 -20.03 -12.40
N ALA A 146 12.51 -21.20 -11.75
CA ALA A 146 11.32 -21.62 -11.00
C ALA A 146 10.99 -20.66 -9.84
N VAL A 147 12.01 -20.13 -9.14
CA VAL A 147 11.83 -19.12 -8.09
C VAL A 147 11.39 -17.78 -8.67
N ALA A 148 11.89 -17.39 -9.84
CA ALA A 148 11.59 -16.12 -10.48
C ALA A 148 10.23 -16.10 -11.20
N ALA A 149 9.74 -17.26 -11.66
CA ALA A 149 8.55 -17.40 -12.49
C ALA A 149 7.29 -16.72 -11.93
N PRO A 150 6.98 -16.78 -10.62
CA PRO A 150 5.79 -16.10 -10.07
C PRO A 150 5.81 -14.58 -10.21
N LEU A 151 6.97 -13.97 -10.42
CA LEU A 151 7.10 -12.51 -10.50
C LEU A 151 6.83 -11.94 -11.90
N LEU A 152 6.70 -12.80 -12.91
CA LEU A 152 6.55 -12.38 -14.30
C LEU A 152 5.11 -12.05 -14.64
N ALA A 153 4.89 -10.85 -15.18
CA ALA A 153 3.54 -10.34 -15.45
C ALA A 153 2.88 -10.98 -16.69
N ARG A 154 3.63 -11.66 -17.56
CA ARG A 154 3.14 -12.27 -18.80
C ARG A 154 4.19 -13.17 -19.47
N PHE A 155 3.75 -14.31 -20.01
CA PHE A 155 4.44 -15.02 -21.08
C PHE A 155 3.41 -15.42 -22.15
N GLY A 156 3.53 -14.84 -23.35
CA GLY A 156 2.73 -15.23 -24.52
C GLY A 156 1.30 -14.66 -24.60
N PRO A 157 0.63 -14.83 -25.77
CA PRO A 157 -0.80 -14.60 -25.92
C PRO A 157 -1.57 -15.70 -25.17
N GLY A 158 -2.41 -15.32 -24.21
CA GLY A 158 -3.32 -16.23 -23.51
C GLY A 158 -2.98 -16.52 -22.05
N ASP A 159 -1.70 -16.61 -21.67
CA ASP A 159 -1.33 -17.03 -20.32
C ASP A 159 -0.79 -15.89 -19.44
N ARG A 160 -1.62 -15.54 -18.45
CA ARG A 160 -1.25 -14.69 -17.31
C ARG A 160 -1.32 -15.53 -16.05
N ARG A 161 -0.18 -16.01 -15.55
CA ARG A 161 -0.07 -16.37 -14.13
C ARG A 161 0.12 -15.10 -13.33
N ILE A 162 -0.98 -14.40 -13.06
CA ILE A 162 -0.97 -13.28 -12.10
C ILE A 162 -0.87 -13.92 -10.70
N ALA A 163 0.35 -14.22 -10.25
CA ALA A 163 0.58 -14.53 -8.85
C ALA A 163 0.64 -13.22 -8.09
N ARG A 164 -0.30 -13.01 -7.16
CA ARG A 164 -0.15 -11.96 -6.16
C ARG A 164 1.00 -12.35 -5.24
N VAL A 165 1.89 -11.41 -4.95
CA VAL A 165 3.02 -11.63 -4.04
C VAL A 165 2.98 -10.65 -2.89
N ASP A 166 3.43 -11.11 -1.73
CA ASP A 166 3.64 -10.30 -0.56
C ASP A 166 5.11 -9.90 -0.45
N VAL A 167 5.38 -8.60 -0.49
CA VAL A 167 6.72 -8.04 -0.46
C VAL A 167 6.87 -7.10 0.71
N THR A 168 7.93 -7.26 1.51
CA THR A 168 8.29 -6.29 2.56
C THR A 168 9.54 -5.51 2.16
N VAL A 169 9.41 -4.18 2.01
CA VAL A 169 10.51 -3.24 1.69
C VAL A 169 10.51 -2.10 2.71
N GLY A 170 11.66 -1.83 3.35
CA GLY A 170 11.79 -0.73 4.30
C GLY A 170 10.79 -0.79 5.48
N GLY A 171 10.44 -1.99 5.94
CA GLY A 171 9.46 -2.20 7.01
C GLY A 171 7.99 -2.10 6.58
N ARG A 172 7.70 -1.78 5.32
CA ARG A 172 6.32 -1.74 4.78
C ARG A 172 6.01 -2.99 3.99
N ARG A 173 4.81 -3.53 4.16
CA ARG A 173 4.28 -4.66 3.37
C ARG A 173 3.51 -4.15 2.16
N TYR A 174 3.72 -4.81 1.02
CA TYR A 174 3.04 -4.56 -0.25
C TYR A 174 2.48 -5.90 -0.74
N CYS A 175 1.18 -5.96 -0.98
CA CYS A 175 0.53 -7.08 -1.65
C CYS A 175 0.00 -6.61 -3.01
N GLY A 176 0.17 -7.42 -4.05
CA GLY A 176 -0.31 -7.05 -5.39
C GLY A 176 0.36 -7.84 -6.50
N VAL A 177 0.13 -7.42 -7.74
CA VAL A 177 0.65 -8.08 -8.93
C VAL A 177 2.01 -7.49 -9.31
N PRO A 178 3.07 -8.28 -9.41
CA PRO A 178 4.38 -7.79 -9.84
C PRO A 178 4.33 -7.32 -11.29
N MET A 179 4.68 -6.05 -11.52
CA MET A 179 4.79 -5.47 -12.86
C MET A 179 6.19 -5.66 -13.41
N VAL A 180 6.56 -6.93 -13.65
CA VAL A 180 7.83 -7.31 -14.25
C VAL A 180 7.58 -7.80 -15.68
N SER A 181 8.18 -7.12 -16.66
CA SER A 181 8.02 -7.43 -18.08
C SER A 181 8.96 -8.55 -18.55
N ALA A 182 10.13 -8.69 -17.93
CA ALA A 182 11.08 -9.75 -18.21
C ALA A 182 12.04 -9.98 -17.05
N ILE A 183 12.53 -11.22 -16.90
CA ILE A 183 13.60 -11.58 -15.98
C ILE A 183 14.72 -12.25 -16.76
N LYS A 184 15.88 -11.60 -16.84
CA LYS A 184 17.10 -12.11 -17.47
C LYS A 184 17.91 -12.86 -16.42
N LEU A 185 18.35 -14.08 -16.76
CA LEU A 185 19.09 -14.96 -15.86
C LEU A 185 20.48 -15.23 -16.45
N ASN A 186 21.51 -14.76 -15.77
CA ASN A 186 22.91 -14.90 -16.17
C ASN A 186 23.64 -15.73 -15.12
N ARG A 187 24.14 -16.90 -15.50
CA ARG A 187 24.99 -17.72 -14.66
C ARG A 187 26.41 -17.60 -15.18
N ASP A 188 27.29 -17.05 -14.35
CA ASP A 188 28.72 -16.91 -14.60
C ASP A 188 29.48 -18.16 -14.11
#